data_AF-A0A7K3XB30-F1
#
_entry.id   AF-A0A7K3XB30-F1
#
_cell.length_a   1.000
_cell.length_b   1.000
_cell.length_c   1.000
_cell.angle_alpha   90.00
_cell.angle_beta   90.00
_cell.angle_gamma   90.00
#
_symmetry.space_group_name_H-M   'P 1'
#
loop_
_entity.id
_entity.type
_entity.pdbx_description
1 polymer ?
#
loop_
_entity_poly.entity_id
_entity_poly.type
_entity_poly.pdbx_seq_one_letter_code
_entity_poly.pdbx_strand_id
1 'polypeptide(L)'
;MHDARAAIRDASNATTGSRWQISDVEAAAHQLAAEIEILCARPATTAMLDLVEEAILVWDDLSGHLRDAYHITRTEPEEITEPLVDAHHDLCERLDLDAEEIGHRLTRLIELCHHDTIDIDTYTDLLGEHARTITNPSHW
;
A
#
# COMPACT_ATOMS: atom_id res chain seq x y z
N MET A 1 13.89 -8.24 3.43
CA MET A 1 13.87 -7.98 1.98
C MET A 1 13.49 -9.23 1.18
N HIS A 2 14.17 -10.39 1.32
CA HIS A 2 13.71 -11.60 0.63
C HIS A 2 12.30 -12.03 1.06
N ASP A 3 11.99 -11.94 2.36
CA ASP A 3 10.69 -12.34 2.90
C ASP A 3 9.56 -11.39 2.43
N ALA A 4 9.74 -10.07 2.55
CA ALA A 4 8.82 -9.08 1.99
C ALA A 4 8.58 -9.25 0.48
N ARG A 5 9.63 -9.47 -0.33
CA ARG A 5 9.47 -9.75 -1.77
C ARG A 5 8.71 -11.04 -2.04
N ALA A 6 8.91 -12.07 -1.21
CA ALA A 6 8.15 -13.30 -1.31
C ALA A 6 6.68 -13.05 -0.97
N ALA A 7 6.38 -12.31 0.10
CA ALA A 7 5.02 -11.97 0.48
C ALA A 7 4.30 -11.12 -0.58
N ILE A 8 4.95 -10.11 -1.15
CA ILE A 8 4.40 -9.31 -2.26
C ILE A 8 4.06 -10.21 -3.45
N ARG A 9 4.98 -11.10 -3.85
CA ARG A 9 4.74 -12.03 -4.95
C ARG A 9 3.64 -13.04 -4.63
N ASP A 10 3.59 -13.55 -3.42
CA ASP A 10 2.60 -14.56 -3.04
C ASP A 10 1.21 -13.90 -2.97
N ALA A 11 1.12 -12.66 -2.48
CA ALA A 11 -0.08 -11.83 -2.52
C ALA A 11 -0.53 -11.52 -3.95
N SER A 12 0.39 -11.11 -4.83
CA SER A 12 0.07 -10.84 -6.24
C SER A 12 -0.45 -12.07 -6.98
N ASN A 13 -0.21 -13.27 -6.45
CA ASN A 13 -0.67 -14.53 -7.03
C ASN A 13 -1.89 -15.12 -6.32
N ALA A 14 -2.41 -14.50 -5.25
CA ALA A 14 -3.48 -15.03 -4.42
C ALA A 14 -4.76 -15.36 -5.21
N THR A 15 -5.01 -14.63 -6.30
CA THR A 15 -6.23 -14.75 -7.13
C THR A 15 -5.99 -15.40 -8.49
N THR A 16 -4.76 -15.86 -8.77
CA THR A 16 -4.37 -16.41 -10.07
C THR A 16 -4.77 -17.87 -10.28
N GLY A 17 -5.06 -18.60 -9.18
CA GLY A 17 -5.50 -20.00 -9.22
C GLY A 17 -6.97 -20.15 -9.64
N SER A 18 -7.35 -21.28 -10.24
CA SER A 18 -8.75 -21.50 -10.70
C SER A 18 -9.78 -21.73 -9.59
N ARG A 19 -9.38 -21.76 -8.32
CA ARG A 19 -10.23 -22.08 -7.16
C ARG A 19 -9.86 -21.29 -5.89
N TRP A 20 -9.35 -20.06 -6.05
CA TRP A 20 -9.09 -19.21 -4.90
C TRP A 20 -10.39 -18.88 -4.15
N GLN A 21 -10.27 -18.59 -2.87
CA GLN A 21 -11.34 -18.18 -1.96
C GLN A 21 -11.00 -16.82 -1.33
N ILE A 22 -12.00 -16.10 -0.84
CA ILE A 22 -11.77 -14.82 -0.13
C ILE A 22 -10.81 -14.99 1.05
N SER A 23 -10.86 -16.13 1.74
CA SER A 23 -9.90 -16.44 2.81
C SER A 23 -8.44 -16.51 2.35
N ASP A 24 -8.18 -16.83 1.07
CA ASP A 24 -6.83 -16.83 0.50
C ASP A 24 -6.33 -15.39 0.32
N VAL A 25 -7.23 -14.48 -0.09
CA VAL A 25 -6.94 -13.03 -0.17
C VAL A 25 -6.68 -12.46 1.22
N GLU A 26 -7.54 -12.76 2.20
CA GLU A 26 -7.35 -12.34 3.60
C GLU A 26 -6.00 -12.84 4.15
N ALA A 27 -5.68 -14.12 3.96
CA ALA A 27 -4.43 -14.69 4.44
C ALA A 27 -3.20 -14.03 3.80
N ALA A 28 -3.26 -13.80 2.48
CA ALA A 28 -2.20 -13.10 1.76
C ALA A 28 -2.04 -11.65 2.23
N ALA A 29 -3.14 -10.94 2.49
CA ALA A 29 -3.15 -9.57 2.95
C ALA A 29 -2.48 -9.40 4.33
N HIS A 30 -2.86 -10.23 5.30
CA HIS A 30 -2.23 -10.19 6.62
C HIS A 30 -0.74 -10.56 6.57
N GLN A 31 -0.38 -11.55 5.75
CA GLN A 31 1.03 -11.92 5.58
C GLN A 31 1.83 -10.78 4.93
N LEU A 32 1.25 -10.08 3.95
CA LEU A 32 1.85 -8.92 3.33
C LEU A 32 2.11 -7.81 4.36
N ALA A 33 1.08 -7.41 5.12
CA ALA A 33 1.19 -6.38 6.15
C ALA A 33 2.25 -6.73 7.20
N ALA A 34 2.25 -7.96 7.71
CA ALA A 34 3.21 -8.42 8.71
C ALA A 34 4.67 -8.36 8.21
N GLU A 35 4.93 -8.76 6.95
CA GLU A 35 6.27 -8.71 6.39
C GLU A 35 6.75 -7.28 6.10
N ILE A 36 5.82 -6.37 5.77
CA ILE A 36 6.13 -4.94 5.63
C ILE A 36 6.45 -4.31 7.00
N GLU A 37 5.71 -4.64 8.05
CA GLU A 37 6.02 -4.21 9.42
C GLU A 37 7.44 -4.66 9.83
N ILE A 38 7.77 -5.93 9.61
CA ILE A 38 9.11 -6.49 9.90
C ILE A 38 10.20 -5.83 9.05
N LEU A 39 9.88 -5.44 7.81
CA LEU A 39 10.81 -4.73 6.93
C LEU A 39 11.13 -3.34 7.50
N CYS A 40 10.11 -2.59 7.93
CA CYS A 40 10.21 -1.21 8.39
C CYS A 40 10.86 -1.06 9.76
N ALA A 41 10.93 -2.14 10.55
CA ALA A 41 11.70 -2.20 11.80
C ALA A 41 13.23 -2.07 11.61
N ARG A 42 13.72 -2.09 10.36
CA ARG A 42 15.14 -1.98 10.00
C ARG A 42 15.49 -0.54 9.63
N PRO A 43 16.78 -0.14 9.64
CA PRO A 43 17.19 1.19 9.16
C PRO A 43 16.64 1.48 7.76
N ALA A 44 16.08 2.68 7.57
CA ALA A 44 15.35 3.03 6.36
C ALA A 44 16.28 3.06 5.15
N THR A 45 15.79 2.55 4.03
CA THR A 45 16.50 2.59 2.74
C THR A 45 15.49 2.83 1.62
N THR A 46 15.90 3.49 0.54
CA THR A 46 15.03 3.71 -0.64
C THR A 46 14.49 2.39 -1.20
N ALA A 47 15.29 1.31 -1.16
CA ALA A 47 14.85 -0.01 -1.62
C ALA A 47 13.72 -0.61 -0.74
N MET A 48 13.58 -0.19 0.52
CA MET A 48 12.43 -0.55 1.34
C MET A 48 11.19 0.24 0.94
N LEU A 49 11.36 1.54 0.67
CA LEU A 49 10.28 2.39 0.19
C LEU A 49 9.71 1.86 -1.14
N ASP A 50 10.57 1.47 -2.08
CA ASP A 50 10.15 0.85 -3.34
C ASP A 50 9.34 -0.44 -3.12
N LEU A 51 9.66 -1.23 -2.10
CA LEU A 51 8.93 -2.46 -1.77
C LEU A 51 7.59 -2.18 -1.10
N VAL A 52 7.51 -1.15 -0.25
CA VAL A 52 6.24 -0.74 0.35
C VAL A 52 5.30 -0.21 -0.74
N GLU A 53 5.81 0.54 -1.71
CA GLU A 53 5.03 0.99 -2.87
C GLU A 53 4.52 -0.18 -3.71
N GLU A 54 5.34 -1.18 -3.98
CA GLU A 54 4.91 -2.40 -4.65
C GLU A 54 3.83 -3.16 -3.85
N ALA A 55 3.98 -3.24 -2.52
CA ALA A 55 3.00 -3.85 -1.64
C ALA A 55 1.66 -3.11 -1.66
N ILE A 56 1.67 -1.77 -1.66
CA ILE A 56 0.47 -0.94 -1.78
C ILE A 56 -0.27 -1.23 -3.10
N LEU A 57 0.45 -1.31 -4.21
CA LEU A 57 -0.16 -1.60 -5.52
C LEU A 57 -0.79 -2.99 -5.57
N VAL A 58 -0.09 -4.00 -5.04
CA VAL A 58 -0.62 -5.36 -4.95
C VAL A 58 -1.84 -5.40 -4.02
N TRP A 59 -1.78 -4.68 -2.91
CA TRP A 59 -2.89 -4.58 -1.98
C TRP A 59 -4.10 -3.91 -2.62
N ASP A 60 -3.94 -2.81 -3.35
CA ASP A 60 -5.03 -2.12 -4.01
C ASP A 60 -5.86 -3.08 -4.89
N ASP A 61 -5.20 -3.88 -5.71
CA ASP A 61 -5.84 -4.90 -6.56
C ASP A 61 -6.60 -5.96 -5.72
N LEU A 62 -5.95 -6.53 -4.71
CA LEU A 62 -6.56 -7.54 -3.83
C LEU A 62 -7.73 -7.00 -3.03
N SER A 63 -7.63 -5.74 -2.60
CA SER A 63 -8.62 -5.06 -1.79
C SER A 63 -9.93 -4.83 -2.56
N GLY A 64 -9.86 -4.75 -3.90
CA GLY A 64 -11.03 -4.76 -4.78
C GLY A 64 -11.88 -6.03 -4.60
N HIS A 65 -11.24 -7.19 -4.47
CA HIS A 65 -11.95 -8.45 -4.23
C HIS A 65 -12.64 -8.51 -2.87
N LEU A 66 -12.04 -7.92 -1.83
CA LEU A 66 -12.68 -7.85 -0.52
C LEU A 66 -13.88 -6.89 -0.54
N ARG A 67 -13.78 -5.76 -1.25
CA ARG A 67 -14.90 -4.83 -1.45
C ARG A 67 -16.05 -5.48 -2.22
N ASP A 68 -15.75 -6.23 -3.28
CA ASP A 68 -16.77 -6.99 -4.03
C ASP A 68 -17.46 -8.04 -3.16
N ALA A 69 -16.74 -8.62 -2.21
CA ALA A 69 -17.21 -9.67 -1.31
C ALA A 69 -17.54 -9.17 0.11
N TYR A 70 -17.85 -7.88 0.28
CA TYR A 70 -18.00 -7.24 1.59
C TYR A 70 -18.98 -7.94 2.55
N HIS A 71 -19.95 -8.68 2.01
CA HIS A 71 -20.93 -9.45 2.79
C HIS A 71 -20.36 -10.69 3.50
N ILE A 72 -19.20 -11.18 3.08
CA ILE A 72 -18.61 -12.44 3.55
C ILE A 72 -17.15 -12.30 4.00
N THR A 73 -16.48 -11.20 3.67
CA THR A 73 -15.16 -10.87 4.20
C THR A 73 -15.20 -10.66 5.71
N ARG A 74 -14.12 -11.05 6.36
CA ARG A 74 -13.85 -10.87 7.79
C ARG A 74 -12.82 -9.76 8.03
N THR A 75 -12.15 -9.32 6.98
CA THR A 75 -11.15 -8.25 7.01
C THR A 75 -11.68 -7.06 6.25
N GLU A 76 -11.77 -5.93 6.95
CA GLU A 76 -12.04 -4.64 6.33
C GLU A 76 -10.78 -4.22 5.56
N PRO A 77 -10.88 -3.74 4.31
CA PRO A 77 -9.71 -3.34 3.55
C PRO A 77 -8.80 -2.33 4.30
N GLU A 78 -9.41 -1.47 5.09
CA GLU A 78 -8.75 -0.45 5.88
C GLU A 78 -7.77 -1.05 6.92
N GLU A 79 -8.06 -2.25 7.45
CA GLU A 79 -7.17 -2.96 8.40
C GLU A 79 -5.78 -3.27 7.80
N ILE A 80 -5.68 -3.31 6.47
CA ILE A 80 -4.44 -3.59 5.74
C ILE A 80 -3.93 -2.34 5.03
N THR A 81 -4.82 -1.46 4.54
CA THR A 81 -4.43 -0.19 3.93
C THR A 81 -3.66 0.70 4.91
N GLU A 82 -4.20 0.90 6.11
CA GLU A 82 -3.61 1.79 7.13
C GLU A 82 -2.13 1.44 7.42
N PRO A 83 -1.76 0.21 7.80
CA PRO A 83 -0.36 -0.11 8.10
C PRO A 83 0.59 0.00 6.90
N LEU A 84 0.11 -0.20 5.66
CA LEU A 84 0.93 -0.03 4.46
C LEU A 84 1.18 1.45 4.14
N VAL A 85 0.16 2.29 4.28
CA VAL A 85 0.27 3.74 4.08
C VAL A 85 1.12 4.37 5.18
N ASP A 86 0.92 3.98 6.44
CA ASP A 86 1.75 4.43 7.56
C ASP A 86 3.22 4.06 7.36
N ALA A 87 3.49 2.84 6.88
CA ALA A 87 4.86 2.40 6.58
C ALA A 87 5.50 3.23 5.45
N HIS A 88 4.74 3.64 4.44
CA HIS A 88 5.24 4.51 3.36
C HIS A 88 5.55 5.91 3.88
N HIS A 89 4.64 6.49 4.66
CA HIS A 89 4.81 7.79 5.30
C HIS A 89 6.05 7.82 6.22
N ASP A 90 6.16 6.87 7.14
CA ASP A 90 7.30 6.75 8.07
C ASP A 90 8.64 6.61 7.32
N LEU A 91 8.66 5.83 6.23
CA LEU A 91 9.86 5.70 5.40
C LEU A 91 10.20 6.99 4.66
N CYS A 92 9.22 7.74 4.16
CA CYS A 92 9.45 9.06 3.56
C CYS A 92 10.08 10.02 4.57
N GLU A 93 9.54 10.07 5.79
CA GLU A 93 10.07 10.92 6.87
C GLU A 93 11.49 10.50 7.28
N ARG A 94 11.71 9.20 7.55
CA ARG A 94 13.01 8.68 8.02
C ARG A 94 14.12 8.75 6.97
N LEU A 95 13.77 8.78 5.69
CA LEU A 95 14.69 9.02 4.59
C LEU A 95 14.96 10.52 4.34
N ASP A 96 14.25 11.40 5.05
CA ASP A 96 14.33 12.86 4.88
C ASP A 96 14.09 13.27 3.41
N LEU A 97 13.09 12.65 2.77
CA LEU A 97 12.73 12.98 1.39
C LEU A 97 12.11 14.37 1.34
N ASP A 98 12.47 15.13 0.30
CA ASP A 98 11.83 16.41 0.06
C ASP A 98 10.41 16.26 -0.48
N ALA A 99 9.60 17.32 -0.31
CA ALA A 99 8.19 17.31 -0.69
C ALA A 99 7.95 17.10 -2.20
N GLU A 100 8.92 17.44 -3.08
CA GLU A 100 8.80 17.22 -4.52
C GLU A 100 8.91 15.73 -4.84
N GLU A 101 9.91 15.05 -4.26
CA GLU A 101 10.09 13.60 -4.40
C GLU A 101 8.88 12.84 -3.81
N ILE A 102 8.44 13.18 -2.60
CA ILE A 102 7.24 12.56 -1.99
C ILE A 102 6.02 12.77 -2.90
N GLY A 103 5.84 13.99 -3.41
CA GLY A 103 4.73 14.29 -4.30
C GLY A 103 4.75 13.51 -5.61
N HIS A 104 5.93 13.29 -6.20
CA HIS A 104 6.08 12.47 -7.41
C HIS A 104 5.71 11.01 -7.15
N ARG A 105 6.19 10.45 -6.04
CA ARG A 105 5.90 9.07 -5.64
C ARG A 105 4.41 8.86 -5.35
N LEU A 106 3.78 9.78 -4.61
CA LEU A 106 2.35 9.74 -4.35
C LEU A 106 1.51 9.86 -5.63
N THR A 107 1.86 10.79 -6.52
CA THR A 107 1.18 10.94 -7.81
C THR A 107 1.19 9.62 -8.57
N ARG A 108 2.33 8.94 -8.63
CA ARG A 108 2.45 7.64 -9.27
C ARG A 108 1.59 6.57 -8.61
N LEU A 109 1.55 6.50 -7.28
CA LEU A 109 0.69 5.53 -6.59
C LEU A 109 -0.80 5.80 -6.86
N ILE A 110 -1.21 7.06 -6.79
CA ILE A 110 -2.59 7.49 -7.05
C ILE A 110 -3.02 7.17 -8.49
N GLU A 111 -2.12 7.32 -9.46
CA GLU A 111 -2.40 6.98 -10.86
C GLU A 111 -2.55 5.46 -11.10
N LEU A 112 -1.96 4.62 -10.24
CA LEU A 112 -1.91 3.17 -10.42
C LEU A 112 -2.89 2.42 -9.52
N CYS A 113 -3.28 3.00 -8.38
CA CYS A 113 -4.30 2.47 -7.49
C CYS A 113 -5.70 2.78 -8.04
N HIS A 114 -6.59 1.80 -8.01
CA HIS A 114 -7.96 1.91 -8.52
C HIS A 114 -9.03 1.96 -7.41
N HIS A 115 -8.68 1.64 -6.15
CA HIS A 115 -9.63 1.46 -5.06
C HIS A 115 -9.42 2.45 -3.90
N ASP A 116 -8.91 3.64 -4.22
CA ASP A 116 -8.68 4.75 -3.28
C ASP A 116 -7.83 4.36 -2.07
N THR A 117 -6.85 3.48 -2.29
CA THR A 117 -5.95 2.97 -1.24
C THR A 117 -5.02 4.05 -0.67
N ILE A 118 -4.71 5.10 -1.44
CA ILE A 118 -3.87 6.23 -1.00
C ILE A 118 -4.74 7.45 -0.69
N ASP A 119 -4.62 7.95 0.53
CA ASP A 119 -5.15 9.26 0.93
C ASP A 119 -4.01 10.28 1.05
N ILE A 120 -4.11 11.38 0.29
CA ILE A 120 -3.14 12.48 0.31
C ILE A 120 -3.16 13.19 1.67
N ASP A 121 -4.29 13.21 2.35
CA ASP A 121 -4.44 13.94 3.62
C ASP A 121 -3.46 13.39 4.67
N THR A 122 -3.13 12.09 4.62
CA THR A 122 -2.11 11.43 5.45
C THR A 122 -0.71 12.03 5.31
N TYR A 123 -0.40 12.68 4.18
CA TYR A 123 0.92 13.24 3.88
C TYR A 123 0.99 14.77 4.01
N THR A 124 -0.06 15.40 4.54
CA THR A 124 -0.16 16.87 4.60
C THR A 124 1.01 17.51 5.36
N ASP A 125 1.50 16.86 6.41
CA ASP A 125 2.63 17.31 7.23
C ASP A 125 3.96 17.26 6.47
N LEU A 126 4.18 16.23 5.64
CA LEU A 126 5.40 16.07 4.84
C LEU A 126 5.39 16.95 3.58
N LEU A 127 4.22 17.16 2.98
CA LEU A 127 4.08 17.91 1.72
C LEU A 127 3.96 19.43 1.92
N GLY A 128 3.36 19.86 3.04
CA GLY A 128 3.06 21.26 3.30
C GLY A 128 2.29 21.92 2.14
N GLU A 129 2.86 22.97 1.54
CA GLU A 129 2.23 23.70 0.43
C GLU A 129 2.10 22.87 -0.85
N HIS A 130 2.90 21.81 -1.01
CA HIS A 130 2.89 20.94 -2.19
C HIS A 130 1.67 20.02 -2.24
N ALA A 131 1.00 19.77 -1.11
CA ALA A 131 -0.20 18.93 -1.06
C ALA A 131 -1.29 19.39 -2.04
N ARG A 132 -1.40 20.70 -2.29
CA ARG A 132 -2.38 21.31 -3.22
C ARG A 132 -2.07 21.07 -4.70
N THR A 133 -0.87 20.60 -5.02
CA THR A 133 -0.42 20.34 -6.39
C THR A 133 -0.57 18.88 -6.80
N ILE A 134 -0.75 17.98 -5.82
CA ILE A 134 -1.04 16.58 -6.07
C ILE A 134 -2.54 16.48 -6.34
N THR A 135 -2.89 16.16 -7.58
CA THR A 135 -4.28 15.91 -7.95
C THR A 135 -4.68 14.54 -7.45
N ASN A 136 -5.58 14.48 -6.47
CA ASN A 136 -6.42 13.30 -6.33
C ASN A 136 -7.34 13.28 -7.57
N PRO A 137 -7.29 12.27 -8.45
CA PRO A 137 -8.28 12.13 -9.50
C PRO A 137 -9.61 11.98 -8.77
N SER A 138 -10.37 13.08 -8.77
CA SER A 138 -11.62 13.16 -8.05
C SER A 138 -12.50 11.99 -8.48
N HIS A 139 -13.06 11.25 -7.54
CA HIS A 139 -14.16 10.32 -7.77
C HIS A 139 -15.16 10.94 -8.76
N TRP A 140 -15.34 10.30 -9.92
CA TRP A 140 -16.45 10.52 -10.85
C TRP A 140 -17.33 9.28 -10.89
#